data_AF-A0A1A8HQ51-F1
#
_entry.id   AF-A0A1A8HQ51-F1
#
_cell.length_a   1.000
_cell.length_b   1.000
_cell.length_c   1.000
_cell.angle_alpha   90.00
_cell.angle_beta   90.00
_cell.angle_gamma   90.00
#
_symmetry.space_group_name_H-M   'P 1'
#
loop_
_entity.id
_entity.type
_entity.pdbx_description
1 polymer ?
#
loop_
_entity_poly.entity_id
_entity_poly.type
_entity_poly.pdbx_seq_one_letter_code
_entity_poly.pdbx_strand_id
1 'polypeptide(L)' 'MMISMHLRTFIFLVVSRLVIVTCQDGSSGDDDCTADGQKYSNTDIWKPEPCRICVCDKGQVLCDEVHCEEHTNCEKMYVP' A
#
# COMPACT_ATOMS: atom_id res chain seq x y z
N MET A 1 -18.73 -7.46 -45.16
CA MET A 1 -18.75 -8.22 -43.89
C MET A 1 -17.42 -8.16 -43.12
N MET A 2 -16.26 -8.27 -43.78
CA MET A 2 -14.93 -8.22 -43.13
C MET A 2 -14.58 -6.85 -42.50
N ILE A 3 -14.97 -5.73 -43.11
CA ILE A 3 -14.64 -4.36 -42.61
C ILE A 3 -15.25 -4.08 -41.23
N SER A 4 -16.47 -4.57 -40.97
CA SER A 4 -17.13 -4.41 -39.67
C SER A 4 -16.46 -5.24 -38.57
N MET A 5 -15.95 -6.43 -38.91
CA MET A 5 -15.16 -7.26 -38.00
C MET A 5 -13.84 -6.57 -37.64
N HIS A 6 -13.11 -6.03 -38.62
CA HIS A 6 -11.87 -5.31 -38.36
C HIS A 6 -12.10 -4.07 -37.49
N LEU A 7 -13.14 -3.27 -37.78
CA LEU A 7 -13.46 -2.08 -36.98
C LEU A 7 -13.75 -2.42 -35.51
N ARG A 8 -14.50 -3.49 -35.25
CA ARG A 8 -14.76 -3.98 -33.88
C ARG A 8 -13.48 -4.47 -33.21
N THR A 9 -12.66 -5.26 -33.90
CA THR A 9 -11.38 -5.74 -33.37
C THR A 9 -10.44 -4.58 -33.05
N PHE A 10 -10.37 -3.56 -33.90
CA PHE A 10 -9.61 -2.33 -33.64
C PHE A 10 -10.12 -1.60 -32.40
N ILE A 11 -11.44 -1.44 -32.24
CA ILE A 11 -12.04 -0.82 -31.05
C ILE A 11 -11.70 -1.61 -29.77
N PHE A 12 -11.81 -2.94 -29.77
CA PHE A 12 -11.44 -3.78 -28.62
C PHE A 12 -9.94 -3.69 -28.28
N LEU A 13 -9.06 -3.59 -29.28
CA LEU A 13 -7.63 -3.40 -29.06
C LEU A 13 -7.32 -2.01 -28.46
N VAL A 14 -8.02 -0.96 -28.89
CA VAL A 14 -7.87 0.39 -28.32
C VAL A 14 -8.40 0.45 -26.88
N VAL A 15 -9.57 -0.16 -26.61
CA VAL A 15 -10.16 -0.21 -25.27
C VAL A 15 -9.32 -1.04 -24.30
N SER A 16 -8.76 -2.18 -24.74
CA SER A 16 -7.89 -2.99 -23.88
C SER A 16 -6.58 -2.29 -23.50
N ARG A 17 -6.05 -1.42 -24.37
CA ARG A 17 -4.89 -0.57 -24.04
C ARG A 17 -5.24 0.52 -23.02
N LEU A 18 -6.44 1.10 -23.08
CA LEU A 18 -6.92 2.05 -22.08
C LEU A 18 -7.08 1.43 -20.69
N VAL A 19 -7.51 0.16 -20.61
CA VAL A 19 -7.64 -0.57 -19.34
C VAL A 19 -6.28 -0.86 -18.69
N ILE A 20 -5.20 -1.04 -19.47
CA ILE A 20 -3.86 -1.25 -18.93
C ILE A 20 -3.26 0.04 -18.35
N VAL A 21 -3.67 1.22 -18.85
CA VAL A 21 -3.14 2.53 -18.43
C VAL A 21 -3.56 2.90 -17.00
N THR A 22 -4.68 2.40 -16.48
CA THR A 22 -5.15 2.75 -15.13
C THR A 22 -4.55 1.92 -13.99
N CYS A 23 -3.67 0.96 -14.31
CA CYS A 23 -3.05 0.07 -13.29
C CYS A 23 -1.53 0.23 -13.18
N GLN A 24 -0.91 1.12 -13.94
CA GLN A 24 0.44 1.57 -13.62
C GLN A 24 0.33 2.64 -12.54
N ASP A 25 0.19 2.19 -11.29
CA ASP A 25 0.67 2.97 -10.16
C ASP A 25 2.21 2.96 -10.22
N GLY A 26 2.71 3.68 -11.22
CA GLY A 26 4.12 3.98 -11.37
C GLY A 26 4.42 5.11 -10.40
N SER A 27 4.59 4.77 -9.12
CA SER A 27 5.27 5.66 -8.19
C SER A 27 6.75 5.67 -8.59
N SER A 28 7.09 6.51 -9.54
CA SER A 28 8.46 6.84 -9.91
C SER A 28 8.78 8.22 -9.36
N GLY A 29 8.67 8.37 -8.05
CA GLY A 29 8.93 9.61 -7.34
C GLY A 29 8.89 9.35 -5.85
N ASP A 30 10.06 9.10 -5.27
CA ASP A 30 10.31 8.83 -3.85
C ASP A 30 9.41 7.75 -3.23
N ASP A 31 9.84 6.49 -3.33
CA ASP A 31 9.23 5.37 -2.58
C ASP A 31 9.42 5.49 -1.05
N ASP A 32 10.09 6.54 -0.62
CA ASP A 32 10.36 6.84 0.78
C ASP A 32 9.16 7.57 1.40
N CYS A 33 8.86 7.24 2.64
CA CYS A 33 7.81 7.85 3.44
C CYS A 33 8.38 8.89 4.39
N THR A 34 7.56 9.86 4.81
CA THR A 34 7.90 10.77 5.92
C THR A 34 6.84 10.67 7.00
N ALA A 35 7.24 10.30 8.21
CA ALA A 35 6.37 10.25 9.38
C ALA A 35 7.08 10.87 10.59
N ASP A 36 6.35 11.71 11.35
CA ASP A 36 6.87 12.42 12.53
C ASP A 36 8.16 13.23 12.28
N GLY A 37 8.33 13.73 11.05
CA GLY A 37 9.53 14.46 10.64
C GLY A 37 10.75 13.59 10.34
N GLN A 38 10.62 12.26 10.42
CA GLN A 38 11.64 11.30 10.03
C GLN A 38 11.32 10.69 8.65
N LYS A 39 12.37 10.49 7.84
CA LYS A 39 12.27 9.83 6.55
C LYS A 39 12.51 8.32 6.71
N TYR A 40 11.64 7.52 6.11
CA TYR A 40 11.66 6.05 6.10
C TYR A 40 11.79 5.57 4.66
N SER A 41 12.68 4.63 4.40
CA SER A 41 12.84 4.02 3.08
C SER A 41 11.67 3.10 2.77
N ASN A 42 11.43 2.82 1.49
CA ASN A 42 10.48 1.78 1.11
C ASN A 42 10.79 0.46 1.84
N THR A 43 9.75 -0.21 2.35
CA THR A 43 9.78 -1.42 3.16
C THR A 43 10.33 -1.27 4.59
N ASP A 44 10.67 -0.06 5.03
CA ASP A 44 11.04 0.18 6.43
C ASP A 44 9.85 -0.09 7.35
N ILE A 45 10.13 -0.74 8.48
CA ILE A 45 9.15 -1.06 9.53
C ILE A 45 9.60 -0.39 10.84
N TRP A 46 8.70 0.33 11.49
CA TRP A 46 8.97 0.96 12.77
C TRP A 46 7.75 0.93 13.70
N LYS A 47 7.99 1.27 14.97
CA LYS A 47 6.96 1.35 16.02
C LYS A 47 7.00 2.73 16.66
N PRO A 48 6.14 3.68 16.22
CA PRO A 48 6.09 5.01 16.81
C PRO A 48 5.49 4.97 18.23
N GLU A 49 4.62 4.00 18.49
CA GLU A 49 4.02 3.73 19.80
C GLU A 49 4.14 2.23 20.09
N PRO A 50 4.11 1.80 21.36
CA PRO A 50 4.32 0.39 21.73
C PRO A 50 3.32 -0.58 21.09
N CYS A 51 2.07 -0.14 20.90
CA CYS A 51 0.98 -0.92 20.32
C CYS A 51 0.67 -0.53 18.87
N ARG A 52 1.55 0.24 18.20
CA ARG A 52 1.36 0.65 16.80
C ARG A 52 2.57 0.21 15.99
N ILE A 53 2.33 -0.50 14.90
CA ILE A 53 3.38 -0.86 13.94
C ILE A 53 3.08 -0.19 12.61
N CYS A 54 4.08 0.41 12.00
CA CYS A 54 3.97 1.08 10.72
C CYS A 54 4.98 0.49 9.73
N VAL A 55 4.61 0.49 8.46
CA VAL A 55 5.45 0.13 7.32
C VAL A 55 5.34 1.20 6.24
N CYS A 56 6.46 1.50 5.60
CA CYS A 56 6.47 2.30 4.38
C CYS A 56 6.30 1.37 3.18
N ASP A 57 5.21 1.49 2.43
CA ASP A 57 5.00 0.79 1.16
C ASP A 57 4.88 1.82 0.04
N LYS A 58 5.95 1.95 -0.76
CA LYS A 58 6.00 2.78 -1.97
C LYS A 58 5.51 4.21 -1.76
N GLY A 59 6.05 4.89 -0.75
CA GLY A 59 5.68 6.27 -0.40
C GLY A 59 4.40 6.41 0.44
N GLN A 60 3.71 5.31 0.76
CA GLN A 60 2.57 5.31 1.67
C GLN A 60 2.93 4.72 3.04
N VAL A 61 2.58 5.43 4.10
CA VAL A 61 2.70 4.92 5.48
C VAL A 61 1.45 4.12 5.82
N LEU A 62 1.61 2.83 6.05
CA LEU A 62 0.55 1.93 6.48
C LEU A 62 0.80 1.54 7.93
N CYS A 63 -0.18 1.76 8.83
CA CYS A 63 -0.05 1.46 10.25
C CYS A 63 -1.20 0.59 10.75
N ASP A 64 -0.86 -0.37 11.61
CA ASP A 64 -1.81 -1.25 12.30
C ASP A 64 -1.68 -1.13 13.82
N GLU A 65 -2.81 -1.32 14.50
CA GLU A 65 -2.88 -1.39 15.97
C GLU A 65 -2.78 -2.83 16.46
N VAL A 66 -1.82 -3.06 17.36
CA VAL A 66 -1.55 -4.35 17.98
C VAL A 66 -2.34 -4.45 19.28
N HIS A 67 -3.20 -5.47 19.35
CA HIS A 67 -3.98 -5.78 20.55
C HIS A 67 -3.29 -6.89 21.34
N CYS A 68 -3.20 -6.72 22.66
CA CYS A 68 -2.70 -7.74 23.57
C CYS A 68 -3.85 -8.64 24.03
N GLU A 69 -3.58 -9.92 24.23
CA GLU A 69 -4.54 -10.81 24.90
C GLU A 69 -4.67 -10.45 26.38
N GLU A 70 -5.90 -10.42 26.88
CA GLU A 70 -6.16 -10.18 28.31
C GLU A 70 -5.82 -11.43 29.13
N HIS A 71 -4.74 -11.35 29.90
CA HIS A 71 -4.38 -12.40 30.85
C HIS A 71 -4.94 -12.10 32.24
N THR A 72 -5.90 -12.89 32.69
CA THR A 72 -6.60 -12.71 33.99
C THR A 72 -5.74 -13.02 35.23
N ASN A 73 -4.55 -13.61 35.06
CA ASN A 73 -3.66 -14.03 36.16
C ASN A 73 -2.37 -13.20 36.26
N CYS A 74 -2.35 -11.99 35.68
CA CYS A 74 -1.21 -11.09 35.78
C CYS A 74 -1.46 -10.01 36.85
N GLU A 75 -0.62 -9.94 37.87
CA GLU A 75 -0.77 -8.96 38.96
C GLU A 75 -0.47 -7.52 38.51
N LYS A 76 0.30 -7.35 37.42
CA LYS A 76 0.57 -6.04 36.81
C LYS A 76 0.89 -6.16 35.32
N MET A 77 0.04 -5.56 34.49
CA MET A 77 0.29 -5.40 33.06
C MET A 77 1.06 -4.10 32.80
N TYR A 78 2.07 -4.15 31.93
CA TYR A 78 2.85 -2.97 31.54
C TYR A 78 3.13 -3.03 30.03
N VAL A 79 2.95 -1.89 29.37
CA VAL A 79 3.29 -1.68 27.96
C VAL A 79 4.61 -0.89 27.93
N PRO A 80 5.68 -1.44 27.33
CA PRO A 80 7.02 -0.85 27.36
C PRO A 80 7.14 0.47 26.64
#